data_AF-A0A7J8FTS7-F1
#
_entry.id   AF-A0A7J8FTS7-F1
#
_cell.length_a   1.000
_cell.length_b   1.000
_cell.length_c   1.000
_cell.angle_alpha   90.00
_cell.angle_beta   90.00
_cell.angle_gamma   90.00
#
_symmetry.space_group_name_H-M   'P 1'
#
loop_
_entity.id
_entity.type
_entity.pdbx_description
1 polymer ?
#
loop_
_entity_poly.entity_id
_entity_poly.type
_entity_poly.pdbx_seq_one_letter_code
_entity_poly.pdbx_strand_id
1 'polypeptide(L)'
;MHSAVVDYEALNVIIRLLEQAPVQMGKESIRWAKLVIPLVAHSAQKVHMRGATALEMGMPLLLQKQQEIASITEQLMTTKLLSELQKLFMSKNETYVLKLWPLFVKLLGKTLHRSGSFINSLLQLEELGFRSGAPVIKKIAFIAWKSLIDNFALNPEILCSAKRLKLLMQPLSSIHVRTEALALTKLEVWWYLLMRLGPHLPANFEQST
;
A
#
# COMPACT_ATOMS: atom_id res chain seq x y z
N MET A 1 18.42 -2.70 -20.54
CA MET A 1 18.58 -3.45 -19.27
C MET A 1 19.71 -2.79 -18.50
N HIS A 2 19.42 -2.14 -17.37
CA HIS A 2 20.47 -1.75 -16.42
C HIS A 2 20.90 -2.99 -15.64
N SER A 3 22.17 -3.04 -15.25
CA SER A 3 22.70 -4.17 -14.47
C SER A 3 22.11 -4.13 -13.07
N ALA A 4 21.67 -5.29 -12.54
CA ALA A 4 21.14 -5.40 -11.18
C ALA A 4 22.14 -4.91 -10.12
N VAL A 5 23.44 -4.97 -10.41
CA VAL A 5 24.50 -4.41 -9.55
C VAL A 5 24.44 -2.88 -9.52
N VAL A 6 24.24 -2.24 -10.68
CA VAL A 6 24.15 -0.78 -10.77
C VAL A 6 22.90 -0.28 -10.04
N ASP A 7 21.76 -0.94 -10.21
CA ASP A 7 20.53 -0.57 -9.51
C ASP A 7 20.66 -0.75 -8.00
N TYR A 8 21.33 -1.82 -7.55
CA TYR A 8 21.62 -2.05 -6.13
C TYR A 8 22.52 -0.97 -5.53
N GLU A 9 23.61 -0.61 -6.21
CA GLU A 9 24.52 0.44 -5.73
C GLU A 9 23.87 1.83 -5.78
N ALA A 10 23.06 2.12 -6.79
CA ALA A 10 22.28 3.35 -6.83
C ALA A 10 21.34 3.47 -5.60
N LEU A 11 20.68 2.37 -5.22
CA LEU A 11 19.85 2.34 -4.02
C LEU A 11 20.67 2.53 -2.73
N ASN A 12 21.88 1.97 -2.66
CA ASN A 12 22.79 2.21 -1.53
C ASN A 12 23.15 3.70 -1.40
N VAL A 13 23.45 4.36 -2.53
CA VAL A 13 23.72 5.80 -2.55
C VAL A 13 22.51 6.59 -2.07
N ILE A 14 21.30 6.29 -2.56
CA ILE A 14 20.07 6.95 -2.10
C ILE A 14 19.88 6.78 -0.59
N ILE A 15 20.05 5.57 -0.06
CA ILE A 15 19.93 5.30 1.38
C ILE A 15 20.94 6.12 2.18
N ARG A 16 22.21 6.18 1.75
CA ARG A 16 23.22 7.00 2.42
C ARG A 16 22.91 8.49 2.37
N LEU A 17 22.38 8.98 1.25
CA LEU A 17 21.98 10.39 1.13
C LEU A 17 20.76 10.71 2.00
N LEU A 18 19.82 9.78 2.15
CA LEU A 18 18.68 9.94 3.08
C LEU A 18 19.16 10.09 4.53
N GLU A 19 20.18 9.33 4.92
CA GLU A 19 20.78 9.39 6.26
C GLU A 19 21.59 10.68 6.47
N GLN A 20 22.42 11.06 5.50
CA GLN A 20 23.43 12.11 5.68
C GLN A 20 22.98 13.51 5.23
N ALA A 21 22.03 13.59 4.30
CA ALA A 21 21.58 14.84 3.68
C ALA A 21 20.04 14.90 3.52
N PRO A 22 19.25 14.68 4.58
CA PRO A 22 17.79 14.58 4.49
C PRO A 22 17.13 15.86 3.95
N VAL A 23 17.71 17.04 4.22
CA VAL A 23 17.19 18.33 3.73
C VAL A 23 17.29 18.40 2.21
N GLN A 24 18.44 18.04 1.65
CA GLN A 24 18.67 18.01 0.21
C GLN A 24 17.83 16.92 -0.46
N MET A 25 17.74 15.74 0.19
CA MET A 25 16.90 14.64 -0.29
C MET A 25 15.40 14.99 -0.29
N GLY A 26 14.95 15.84 0.65
CA GLY A 26 13.58 16.36 0.65
C GLY A 26 13.32 17.29 -0.52
N LYS A 27 14.27 18.16 -0.87
CA LYS A 27 14.17 19.04 -2.04
C LYS A 27 14.07 18.23 -3.34
N GLU A 28 14.90 17.20 -3.47
CA GLU A 28 14.98 16.34 -4.66
C GLU A 28 14.07 15.10 -4.60
N SER A 29 13.09 15.06 -3.69
CA SER A 29 12.24 13.88 -3.45
C SER A 29 11.56 13.33 -4.69
N ILE A 30 11.04 14.22 -5.53
CA ILE A 30 10.41 13.88 -6.81
C ILE A 30 11.38 13.17 -7.75
N ARG A 31 12.66 13.58 -7.77
CA ARG A 31 13.67 13.05 -8.68
C ARG A 31 14.05 11.62 -8.32
N TRP A 32 14.41 11.37 -7.06
CA TRP A 32 14.81 10.03 -6.65
C TRP A 32 13.62 9.08 -6.46
N ALA A 33 12.40 9.57 -6.19
CA ALA A 33 11.20 8.73 -6.17
C ALA A 33 10.97 8.00 -7.50
N LYS A 34 11.19 8.68 -8.63
CA LYS A 34 11.09 8.08 -9.98
C LYS A 34 12.08 6.93 -10.19
N LEU A 35 13.19 6.91 -9.45
CA LEU A 35 14.19 5.84 -9.48
C LEU A 35 13.83 4.73 -8.50
N VAL A 36 13.46 5.07 -7.26
CA VAL A 36 13.23 4.09 -6.18
C VAL A 36 11.93 3.31 -6.38
N ILE A 37 10.83 3.99 -6.72
CA ILE A 37 9.49 3.36 -6.78
C ILE A 37 9.44 2.18 -7.75
N PRO A 38 9.99 2.25 -8.99
CA PRO A 38 10.00 1.09 -9.89
C PRO A 38 10.85 -0.07 -9.36
N LEU A 39 11.94 0.22 -8.64
CA LEU A 39 12.89 -0.80 -8.18
C LEU A 39 12.33 -1.69 -7.07
N VAL A 40 11.26 -1.27 -6.37
CA VAL A 40 10.57 -2.12 -5.39
C VAL A 40 9.88 -3.33 -6.05
N ALA A 41 9.70 -3.33 -7.37
CA ALA A 41 9.20 -4.47 -8.13
C ALA A 41 10.26 -5.14 -9.01
N HIS A 42 11.54 -4.86 -8.76
CA HIS A 42 12.64 -5.48 -9.49
C HIS A 42 12.68 -7.00 -9.27
N SER A 43 12.98 -7.78 -10.32
CA SER A 43 12.98 -9.25 -10.25
C SER A 43 14.06 -9.82 -9.32
N ALA A 44 15.24 -9.20 -9.29
CA ALA A 44 16.31 -9.59 -8.37
C ALA A 44 15.99 -9.19 -6.92
N GLN A 45 16.00 -10.18 -6.02
CA GLN A 45 15.61 -10.03 -4.61
C GLN A 45 16.39 -8.95 -3.87
N LYS A 46 17.72 -8.93 -4.03
CA LYS A 46 18.57 -7.92 -3.37
C LYS A 46 18.18 -6.49 -3.77
N VAL A 47 17.76 -6.27 -5.02
CA VAL A 47 17.38 -4.95 -5.52
C VAL A 47 16.03 -4.53 -4.97
N HIS A 48 14.99 -5.37 -5.07
CA HIS A 48 13.67 -4.97 -4.58
C HIS A 48 13.64 -4.79 -3.07
N MET A 49 14.33 -5.65 -2.32
CA MET A 49 14.42 -5.50 -0.85
C MET A 49 15.07 -4.17 -0.48
N ARG A 50 16.14 -3.80 -1.20
CA ARG A 50 16.82 -2.53 -0.98
C ARG A 50 15.98 -1.33 -1.42
N GLY A 51 15.21 -1.48 -2.51
CA GLY A 51 14.25 -0.49 -2.98
C GLY A 51 13.17 -0.22 -1.92
N ALA A 52 12.61 -1.27 -1.31
CA ALA A 52 11.67 -1.14 -0.22
C ALA A 52 12.27 -0.42 0.99
N THR A 53 13.50 -0.76 1.39
CA THR A 53 14.22 -0.04 2.46
C THR A 53 14.36 1.46 2.15
N ALA A 54 14.80 1.81 0.94
CA ALA A 54 14.94 3.21 0.52
C ALA A 54 13.58 3.93 0.55
N LEU A 55 12.51 3.26 0.09
CA LEU A 55 11.16 3.81 0.07
C LEU A 55 10.61 4.05 1.49
N GLU A 56 10.81 3.10 2.40
CA GLU A 56 10.40 3.20 3.80
C GLU A 56 11.14 4.33 4.52
N MET A 57 12.47 4.40 4.39
CA MET A 57 13.30 5.44 4.99
C MET A 57 12.95 6.84 4.45
N GLY A 58 12.72 6.95 3.15
CA GLY A 58 12.41 8.21 2.48
C GLY A 58 10.95 8.66 2.63
N MET A 59 10.07 7.81 3.19
CA MET A 59 8.63 8.08 3.28
C MET A 59 8.29 9.45 3.88
N PRO A 60 8.88 9.91 5.00
CA PRO A 60 8.55 11.23 5.55
C PRO A 60 8.83 12.39 4.58
N LEU A 61 9.90 12.29 3.78
CA LEU A 61 10.29 13.30 2.79
C LEU A 61 9.38 13.26 1.55
N LEU A 62 8.96 12.07 1.13
CA LEU A 62 8.03 11.90 0.01
C LEU A 62 6.67 12.53 0.31
N LEU A 63 6.20 12.39 1.54
CA LEU A 63 4.90 12.91 1.96
C LEU A 63 4.86 14.44 2.05
N GLN A 64 6.00 15.12 2.15
CA GLN A 64 6.05 16.59 2.05
C GLN A 64 5.63 17.10 0.66
N LYS A 65 5.78 16.27 -0.38
CA LYS A 65 5.37 16.55 -1.76
C LYS A 65 4.40 15.48 -2.27
N GLN A 66 3.47 15.06 -1.40
CA GLN A 66 2.63 13.88 -1.64
C GLN A 66 1.83 13.98 -2.94
N GLN A 67 1.38 15.18 -3.35
CA GLN A 67 0.59 15.34 -4.57
C GLN A 67 1.38 14.96 -5.83
N GLU A 68 2.60 15.47 -5.98
CA GLU A 68 3.48 15.18 -7.11
C GLU A 68 3.95 13.72 -7.07
N ILE A 69 4.29 13.22 -5.87
CA ILE A 69 4.68 11.81 -5.70
C ILE A 69 3.54 10.87 -6.02
N ALA A 70 2.30 11.18 -5.61
CA ALA A 70 1.12 10.39 -5.93
C ALA A 70 0.88 10.33 -7.44
N SER A 71 1.00 11.46 -8.14
CA SER A 71 0.85 11.51 -9.60
C SER A 71 1.86 10.60 -10.31
N ILE A 72 3.13 10.62 -9.88
CA ILE A 72 4.17 9.75 -10.44
C ILE A 72 3.90 8.29 -10.10
N THR A 73 3.50 8.01 -8.85
CA THR A 73 3.21 6.65 -8.39
C THR A 73 2.04 6.05 -9.17
N GLU A 74 0.96 6.81 -9.38
CA GLU A 74 -0.20 6.41 -10.18
C GLU A 74 0.21 6.11 -11.63
N GLN A 75 1.02 6.96 -12.25
CA GLN A 75 1.54 6.73 -13.60
C GLN A 75 2.40 5.45 -13.68
N LEU A 76 3.28 5.21 -12.71
CA LEU A 76 4.11 4.00 -12.67
C LEU A 76 3.28 2.73 -12.47
N MET A 77 2.26 2.81 -11.59
CA MET A 77 1.32 1.72 -11.32
C MET A 77 0.52 1.31 -12.55
N THR A 78 -0.04 2.29 -13.28
CA THR A 78 -0.86 2.04 -14.47
C THR A 78 -0.05 1.53 -15.67
N THR A 79 1.23 1.87 -15.75
CA THR A 79 2.09 1.49 -16.89
C THR A 79 2.67 0.09 -16.76
N LYS A 80 3.33 -0.23 -15.64
CA LYS A 80 4.04 -1.51 -15.49
C LYS A 80 4.17 -2.02 -14.05
N LEU A 81 4.15 -1.13 -13.06
CA LEU A 81 4.52 -1.52 -11.70
C LEU A 81 3.54 -2.55 -11.09
N LEU A 82 2.23 -2.43 -11.35
CA LEU A 82 1.26 -3.41 -10.85
C LEU A 82 1.51 -4.81 -11.41
N SER A 83 1.82 -4.95 -12.71
CA SER A 83 2.05 -6.27 -13.31
C SER A 83 3.34 -6.92 -12.81
N GLU A 84 4.40 -6.14 -12.55
CA GLU A 84 5.63 -6.66 -11.96
C GLU A 84 5.45 -7.06 -10.49
N LEU A 85 4.67 -6.31 -9.70
CA LEU A 85 4.31 -6.69 -8.33
C LEU A 85 3.49 -7.99 -8.30
N GLN A 86 2.56 -8.17 -9.24
CA GLN A 86 1.81 -9.42 -9.37
C GLN A 86 2.74 -10.59 -9.73
N LYS A 87 3.72 -10.41 -10.63
CA LYS A 87 4.72 -11.44 -10.93
C LYS A 87 5.55 -11.80 -9.69
N LEU A 88 6.00 -10.82 -8.91
CA LEU A 88 6.70 -11.06 -7.66
C LEU A 88 5.83 -11.85 -6.68
N PHE A 89 4.55 -11.50 -6.54
CA PHE A 89 3.60 -12.23 -5.70
C PHE A 89 3.53 -13.71 -6.12
N MET A 90 3.37 -13.99 -7.42
CA MET A 90 3.34 -15.37 -7.94
C MET A 90 4.68 -16.11 -7.82
N SER A 91 5.76 -15.39 -7.53
CA SER A 91 7.13 -15.92 -7.42
C SER A 91 7.58 -16.05 -5.96
N LYS A 92 6.66 -16.42 -5.06
CA LYS A 92 6.91 -16.61 -3.61
C LYS A 92 7.35 -15.35 -2.84
N ASN A 93 6.97 -14.17 -3.30
CA ASN A 93 7.19 -12.90 -2.59
C ASN A 93 5.88 -12.28 -2.07
N GLU A 94 4.87 -13.09 -1.77
CA GLU A 94 3.54 -12.65 -1.33
C GLU A 94 3.61 -11.73 -0.11
N THR A 95 4.38 -12.14 0.91
CA THR A 95 4.57 -11.35 2.15
C THR A 95 5.21 -10.00 1.86
N TYR A 96 6.21 -9.97 0.98
CA TYR A 96 6.91 -8.74 0.61
C TYR A 96 5.96 -7.77 -0.10
N VAL A 97 5.23 -8.26 -1.11
CA VAL A 97 4.29 -7.45 -1.89
C VAL A 97 3.17 -6.88 -1.02
N LEU A 98 2.59 -7.68 -0.12
CA LEU A 98 1.56 -7.20 0.80
C LEU A 98 2.11 -6.21 1.85
N LYS A 99 3.39 -6.29 2.21
CA LYS A 99 4.03 -5.29 3.09
C LYS A 99 4.30 -3.95 2.40
N LEU A 100 4.42 -3.93 1.07
CA LEU A 100 4.50 -2.68 0.30
C LEU A 100 3.15 -1.96 0.20
N TRP A 101 2.03 -2.69 0.31
CA TRP A 101 0.69 -2.14 0.15
C TRP A 101 0.44 -0.87 0.97
N PRO A 102 0.68 -0.85 2.31
CA PRO A 102 0.49 0.35 3.11
C PRO A 102 1.35 1.53 2.66
N LEU A 103 2.55 1.28 2.12
CA LEU A 103 3.42 2.33 1.61
C LEU A 103 2.80 2.99 0.38
N PHE A 104 2.31 2.19 -0.58
CA PHE A 104 1.65 2.74 -1.77
C PHE A 104 0.36 3.48 -1.44
N VAL A 105 -0.46 2.93 -0.55
CA VAL A 105 -1.68 3.61 -0.09
C VAL A 105 -1.35 4.96 0.56
N LYS A 106 -0.24 5.03 1.32
CA LYS A 106 0.24 6.27 1.93
C LYS A 106 0.79 7.26 0.90
N LEU A 107 1.56 6.81 -0.10
CA LEU A 107 2.07 7.68 -1.17
C LEU A 107 0.94 8.27 -2.02
N LEU A 108 -0.04 7.45 -2.38
CA LEU A 108 -1.15 7.86 -3.23
C LEU A 108 -2.13 8.79 -2.51
N GLY A 109 -2.28 8.67 -1.19
CA GLY A 109 -3.05 9.62 -0.38
C GLY A 109 -4.46 9.85 -0.92
N LYS A 110 -4.87 11.12 -1.01
CA LYS A 110 -6.20 11.52 -1.50
C LYS A 110 -6.44 11.22 -2.99
N THR A 111 -5.42 10.87 -3.76
CA THR A 111 -5.62 10.41 -5.15
C THR A 111 -6.52 9.16 -5.20
N LEU A 112 -6.48 8.31 -4.16
CA LEU A 112 -7.36 7.14 -4.03
C LEU A 112 -8.84 7.49 -3.76
N HIS A 113 -9.12 8.72 -3.32
CA HIS A 113 -10.49 9.17 -3.02
C HIS A 113 -11.26 9.48 -4.29
N ARG A 114 -10.55 9.79 -5.39
CA ARG A 114 -11.16 9.98 -6.70
C ARG A 114 -11.86 8.69 -7.11
N SER A 115 -13.13 8.79 -7.49
CA SER A 115 -13.84 7.65 -8.06
C SER A 115 -13.24 7.37 -9.45
N GLY A 116 -12.61 6.22 -9.62
CA GLY A 116 -11.97 5.84 -10.88
C GLY A 116 -11.58 4.37 -10.93
N SER A 117 -11.21 3.89 -12.12
CA SER A 117 -10.72 2.51 -12.33
C SER A 117 -9.40 2.23 -11.62
N PHE A 118 -8.59 3.26 -11.36
CA PHE A 118 -7.26 3.11 -10.78
C PHE A 118 -7.24 2.40 -9.42
N ILE A 119 -8.12 2.80 -8.48
CA ILE A 119 -8.19 2.12 -7.18
C ILE A 119 -8.57 0.64 -7.34
N ASN A 120 -9.42 0.29 -8.30
CA ASN A 120 -9.79 -1.09 -8.54
C ASN A 120 -8.58 -1.90 -9.07
N SER A 121 -7.77 -1.32 -9.95
CA SER A 121 -6.52 -1.95 -10.40
C SER A 121 -5.53 -2.14 -9.25
N LEU A 122 -5.46 -1.19 -8.32
CA LEU A 122 -4.65 -1.34 -7.12
C LEU A 122 -5.21 -2.47 -6.23
N LEU A 123 -6.51 -2.48 -5.95
CA LEU A 123 -7.19 -3.50 -5.13
C LEU A 123 -6.97 -4.93 -5.62
N GLN A 124 -6.81 -5.14 -6.93
CA GLN A 124 -6.48 -6.46 -7.47
C GLN A 124 -5.20 -7.06 -6.86
N LEU A 125 -4.23 -6.23 -6.45
CA LEU A 125 -3.01 -6.70 -5.79
C LEU A 125 -3.31 -7.25 -4.39
N GLU A 126 -4.15 -6.55 -3.62
CA GLU A 126 -4.54 -6.94 -2.27
C GLU A 126 -5.48 -8.17 -2.27
N GLU A 127 -6.34 -8.27 -3.29
CA GLU A 127 -7.19 -9.45 -3.50
C GLU A 127 -6.37 -10.74 -3.65
N LEU A 128 -5.15 -10.70 -4.18
CA LEU A 128 -4.26 -11.86 -4.23
C LEU A 128 -3.95 -12.39 -2.82
N GLY A 129 -3.73 -11.49 -1.86
CA GLY A 129 -3.50 -11.84 -0.45
C GLY A 129 -4.72 -12.53 0.16
N PHE A 130 -5.91 -11.99 -0.06
CA PHE A 130 -7.16 -12.55 0.44
C PHE A 130 -7.54 -13.90 -0.19
N ARG A 131 -7.19 -14.10 -1.47
CA ARG A 131 -7.42 -15.35 -2.21
C ARG A 131 -6.37 -16.43 -1.93
N SER A 132 -5.24 -16.09 -1.29
CA SER A 132 -4.18 -17.05 -0.96
C SER A 132 -4.69 -18.18 -0.09
N GLY A 133 -4.28 -19.43 -0.36
CA GLY A 133 -4.59 -20.57 0.51
C GLY A 133 -3.87 -20.55 1.86
N ALA A 134 -2.77 -19.78 1.97
CA ALA A 134 -1.93 -19.75 3.15
C ALA A 134 -2.53 -18.82 4.23
N PRO A 135 -2.82 -19.33 5.45
CA PRO A 135 -3.39 -18.50 6.52
C PRO A 135 -2.54 -17.29 6.89
N VAL A 136 -1.21 -17.43 6.87
CA VAL A 136 -0.28 -16.34 7.17
C VAL A 136 -0.40 -15.19 6.16
N ILE A 137 -0.56 -15.50 4.88
CA ILE A 137 -0.69 -14.49 3.82
C ILE A 137 -2.03 -13.75 3.94
N LYS A 138 -3.13 -14.46 4.19
CA LYS A 138 -4.43 -13.83 4.48
C LYS A 138 -4.36 -12.91 5.70
N LYS A 139 -3.65 -13.32 6.75
CA LYS A 139 -3.46 -12.49 7.97
C LYS A 139 -2.78 -11.17 7.61
N ILE A 140 -1.71 -11.22 6.80
CA ILE A 140 -0.99 -10.02 6.37
C ILE A 140 -1.90 -9.11 5.54
N ALA A 141 -2.70 -9.66 4.63
CA ALA A 141 -3.66 -8.88 3.83
C ALA A 141 -4.68 -8.15 4.72
N PHE A 142 -5.26 -8.83 5.71
CA PHE A 142 -6.15 -8.17 6.67
C PHE A 142 -5.48 -7.02 7.42
N ILE A 143 -4.22 -7.19 7.84
CA ILE A 143 -3.47 -6.12 8.51
C ILE A 143 -3.19 -4.96 7.55
N ALA A 144 -2.78 -5.26 6.32
CA ALA A 144 -2.50 -4.26 5.29
C ALA A 144 -3.75 -3.45 4.92
N TRP A 145 -4.93 -4.06 4.97
CA TRP A 145 -6.23 -3.41 4.75
C TRP A 145 -6.49 -2.20 5.66
N LYS A 146 -5.93 -2.18 6.89
CA LYS A 146 -6.04 -1.03 7.80
C LYS A 146 -5.53 0.26 7.17
N SER A 147 -4.52 0.18 6.30
CA SER A 147 -3.99 1.36 5.61
C SER A 147 -5.01 2.01 4.66
N LEU A 148 -5.90 1.24 4.05
CA LEU A 148 -6.96 1.76 3.18
C LEU A 148 -8.07 2.43 4.00
N ILE A 149 -8.40 1.86 5.16
CA ILE A 149 -9.30 2.49 6.14
C ILE A 149 -8.71 3.85 6.56
N ASP A 150 -7.43 3.89 6.94
CA ASP A 150 -6.73 5.11 7.33
C ASP A 150 -6.73 6.15 6.21
N ASN A 151 -6.53 5.71 4.97
CA ASN A 151 -6.55 6.58 3.80
C ASN A 151 -7.92 7.21 3.59
N PHE A 152 -9.01 6.43 3.60
CA PHE A 152 -10.36 7.01 3.45
C PHE A 152 -10.74 7.90 4.63
N ALA A 153 -10.26 7.58 5.82
CA ALA A 153 -10.42 8.41 7.02
C ALA A 153 -9.67 9.76 6.96
N LEU A 154 -8.85 10.03 5.93
CA LEU A 154 -8.32 11.38 5.67
C LEU A 154 -9.42 12.38 5.26
N ASN A 155 -10.61 11.90 4.89
CA ASN A 155 -11.80 12.72 4.65
C ASN A 155 -13.04 11.99 5.21
N PRO A 156 -13.66 12.47 6.29
CA PRO A 156 -14.85 11.84 6.88
C PRO A 156 -15.99 11.60 5.89
N GLU A 157 -16.20 12.50 4.92
CA GLU A 157 -17.24 12.33 3.89
C GLU A 157 -16.94 11.14 2.96
N ILE A 158 -15.66 10.91 2.65
CA ILE A 158 -15.23 9.76 1.84
C ILE A 158 -15.39 8.49 2.66
N LEU A 159 -14.93 8.47 3.92
CA LEU A 159 -15.04 7.32 4.80
C LEU A 159 -16.49 6.91 5.02
N CYS A 160 -17.38 7.87 5.28
CA CYS A 160 -18.80 7.61 5.60
C CYS A 160 -19.67 7.41 4.35
N SER A 161 -19.13 7.55 3.15
CA SER A 161 -19.92 7.32 1.94
C SER A 161 -20.26 5.83 1.81
N ALA A 162 -21.53 5.52 1.53
CA ALA A 162 -22.02 4.14 1.42
C ALA A 162 -21.20 3.28 0.45
N LYS A 163 -20.76 3.88 -0.67
CA LYS A 163 -19.90 3.20 -1.66
C LYS A 163 -18.56 2.77 -1.06
N ARG A 164 -17.91 3.63 -0.27
CA ARG A 164 -16.58 3.36 0.30
C ARG A 164 -16.67 2.48 1.54
N LEU A 165 -17.69 2.64 2.36
CA LEU A 165 -17.99 1.70 3.45
C LEU A 165 -18.19 0.29 2.94
N LYS A 166 -19.04 0.11 1.92
CA LYS A 166 -19.26 -1.20 1.29
C LYS A 166 -17.96 -1.82 0.77
N LEU A 167 -17.08 -1.02 0.18
CA LEU A 167 -15.76 -1.46 -0.28
C LEU A 167 -14.89 -1.92 0.91
N LEU A 168 -14.80 -1.12 1.98
CA LEU A 168 -14.01 -1.47 3.17
C LEU A 168 -14.55 -2.72 3.89
N MET A 169 -15.87 -2.90 3.90
CA MET A 169 -16.55 -4.05 4.49
C MET A 169 -16.43 -5.32 3.66
N GLN A 170 -16.22 -5.23 2.34
CA GLN A 170 -16.20 -6.39 1.45
C GLN A 170 -15.33 -7.56 1.95
N PRO A 171 -14.04 -7.40 2.30
CA PRO A 171 -13.24 -8.49 2.86
C PRO A 171 -13.67 -8.90 4.27
N LEU A 172 -14.26 -7.99 5.05
CA LEU A 172 -14.73 -8.22 6.42
C LEU A 172 -16.07 -8.98 6.46
N SER A 173 -16.88 -8.91 5.41
CA SER A 173 -18.13 -9.68 5.33
C SER A 173 -17.94 -10.97 4.53
N SER A 174 -17.32 -10.91 3.35
CA SER A 174 -17.32 -12.02 2.39
C SER A 174 -16.24 -13.08 2.59
N ILE A 175 -15.10 -12.73 3.19
CA ILE A 175 -14.00 -13.68 3.35
C ILE A 175 -14.28 -14.60 4.53
N HIS A 176 -14.49 -15.87 4.21
CA HIS A 176 -14.58 -16.93 5.20
C HIS A 176 -13.18 -17.31 5.72
N VAL A 177 -13.04 -17.31 7.05
CA VAL A 177 -11.80 -17.65 7.76
C VAL A 177 -12.01 -18.92 8.58
N ARG A 178 -11.05 -19.84 8.54
CA ARG A 178 -11.17 -21.19 9.12
C ARG A 178 -10.37 -21.40 10.41
N THR A 179 -9.64 -20.38 10.85
CA THR A 179 -8.80 -20.46 12.05
C THR A 179 -9.14 -19.31 12.99
N GLU A 180 -9.03 -19.56 14.29
CA GLU A 180 -9.27 -18.56 15.33
C GLU A 180 -8.36 -17.33 15.15
N ALA A 181 -7.07 -17.55 14.86
CA ALA A 181 -6.13 -16.46 14.63
C ALA A 181 -6.54 -15.53 13.47
N LEU A 182 -7.14 -16.08 12.40
CA LEU A 182 -7.66 -15.27 11.29
C LEU A 182 -8.98 -14.59 11.66
N ALA A 183 -9.85 -15.27 12.40
CA ALA A 183 -11.08 -14.67 12.92
C ALA A 183 -10.79 -13.47 13.83
N LEU A 184 -9.82 -13.61 14.73
CA LEU A 184 -9.35 -12.52 15.59
C LEU A 184 -8.78 -11.36 14.76
N THR A 185 -7.88 -11.63 13.80
CA THR A 185 -7.31 -10.57 12.95
C THR A 185 -8.40 -9.83 12.17
N LYS A 186 -9.37 -10.57 11.63
CA LYS A 186 -10.50 -10.02 10.90
C LYS A 186 -11.37 -9.13 11.82
N LEU A 187 -11.66 -9.59 13.03
CA LEU A 187 -12.39 -8.83 14.05
C LEU A 187 -11.64 -7.57 14.46
N GLU A 188 -10.33 -7.64 14.66
CA GLU A 188 -9.49 -6.47 14.98
C GLU A 188 -9.52 -5.41 13.88
N VAL A 189 -9.51 -5.82 12.62
CA VAL A 189 -9.59 -4.88 11.48
C VAL A 189 -10.98 -4.29 11.35
N TRP A 190 -12.02 -5.09 11.58
CA TRP A 190 -13.39 -4.57 11.64
C TRP A 190 -13.58 -3.58 12.79
N TRP A 191 -13.12 -3.91 13.99
CA TRP A 191 -13.15 -3.00 15.13
C TRP A 191 -12.38 -1.71 14.84
N TYR A 192 -11.24 -1.83 14.17
CA TYR A 192 -10.45 -0.68 13.73
C TYR A 192 -11.26 0.25 12.79
N LEU A 193 -12.03 -0.29 11.85
CA LEU A 193 -12.95 0.51 11.01
C LEU A 193 -13.96 1.28 11.86
N LEU A 194 -14.60 0.63 12.84
CA LEU A 194 -15.57 1.29 13.71
C LEU A 194 -14.95 2.43 14.51
N MET A 195 -13.74 2.22 15.04
CA MET A 195 -12.99 3.27 15.74
C MET A 195 -12.67 4.46 14.83
N ARG A 196 -12.40 4.21 13.54
CA ARG A 196 -12.15 5.28 12.56
C ARG A 196 -13.42 6.03 12.14
N LEU A 197 -14.60 5.43 12.25
CA LEU A 197 -15.89 6.11 12.03
C LEU A 197 -16.25 7.05 13.19
N GLY A 198 -15.87 6.71 14.42
CA GLY A 198 -16.02 7.57 15.60
C GLY A 198 -17.46 8.08 15.75
N PRO A 199 -17.70 9.40 15.85
CA PRO A 199 -19.04 9.98 16.01
C PRO A 199 -20.04 9.63 14.89
N HIS A 200 -19.56 9.24 13.71
CA HIS A 200 -20.42 8.88 12.57
C HIS A 200 -20.90 7.43 12.60
N LEU A 201 -20.41 6.61 13.54
CA LEU A 201 -20.76 5.20 13.64
C LEU A 201 -22.28 4.96 13.76
N PRO A 202 -23.05 5.68 14.61
CA PRO A 202 -24.49 5.42 14.74
C PRO A 202 -25.25 5.58 13.42
N ALA A 203 -24.84 6.55 12.59
CA ALA A 203 -25.46 6.81 11.29
C ALA A 203 -25.05 5.79 10.20
N ASN A 204 -23.98 5.03 10.42
CA ASN A 204 -23.39 4.12 9.44
C ASN A 204 -23.33 2.66 9.92
N PHE A 205 -23.98 2.35 11.05
CA PHE A 205 -23.86 1.06 11.71
C PHE A 205 -24.33 -0.10 10.83
N GLU A 206 -25.52 0.02 10.23
CA GLU A 206 -26.07 -1.01 9.33
C GLU A 206 -25.20 -1.25 8.08
N GLN A 207 -24.45 -0.24 7.65
CA GLN A 207 -23.54 -0.37 6.50
C GLN A 207 -22.19 -0.98 6.90
N SER A 208 -21.91 -1.05 8.20
CA SER A 208 -20.67 -1.53 8.81
C SER A 208 -20.83 -2.89 9.51
N THR A 209 -21.98 -3.55 9.33
CA THR A 209 -22.33 -4.90 9.84
C THR A 209 -22.75 -5.79 8.69
#